data_AF-Q8H6H7-F1
#
_entry.id   AF-Q8H6H7-F1
#
_cell.length_a   1.000
_cell.length_b   1.000
_cell.length_c   1.000
_cell.angle_alpha   90.00
_cell.angle_beta   90.00
_cell.angle_gamma   90.00
#
_symmetry.space_group_name_H-M   'P 1'
#
loop_
_entity.id
_entity.type
_entity.pdbx_description
1 polymer ?
#
loop_
_entity_poly.entity_id
_entity_poly.type
_entity_poly.pdbx_seq_one_letter_code
_entity_poly.pdbx_strand_id
1 'polypeptide(L)'
;SSMQAVSHRGLIALSQGCSELEYMAVYVSDITNASLEHIGTHLKNLCDFRLVLLDHEEKITDLPLDNGVRALLRGCDKLRRFALYLRRGGLTDVGLGYIGQYSPNVRWMLLGYVGESDAGLLEFAKGCPSLQKLEMRGCLFFSERALAVAATQLTSLRYLWVQGYGVSPSGRDLLVMARPFWNIELIPSRKVATNTNPDETVVVEHPAHILAYYSLAGQRSDFPDTVVPLDTATMLD
;
A
#
# COMPACT_ATOMS: atom_id res chain seq x y z
N SER A 1 -29.25 -3.46 -14.91
CA SER A 1 -28.73 -2.13 -15.31
C SER A 1 -27.22 -2.22 -15.39
N SER A 2 -26.61 -1.98 -16.55
CA SER A 2 -25.16 -1.87 -16.64
C SER A 2 -24.72 -0.64 -15.84
N MET A 3 -24.10 -0.85 -14.67
CA MET A 3 -23.42 0.26 -13.97
C MET A 3 -22.42 0.87 -14.96
N GLN A 4 -22.57 2.17 -15.24
CA GLN A 4 -21.56 2.90 -16.00
C GLN A 4 -20.25 2.83 -15.21
N ALA A 5 -19.29 2.08 -15.74
CA ALA A 5 -18.03 1.85 -15.07
C ALA A 5 -17.06 2.98 -15.39
N VAL A 6 -16.42 3.56 -14.37
CA VAL A 6 -15.38 4.58 -14.54
C VAL A 6 -14.13 3.90 -15.10
N SER A 7 -13.61 4.41 -16.21
CA SER A 7 -12.42 3.86 -16.89
C SER A 7 -11.40 4.95 -17.25
N HIS A 8 -10.28 4.53 -17.85
CA HIS A 8 -9.23 5.39 -18.40
C HIS A 8 -9.78 6.57 -19.24
N ARG A 9 -10.87 6.39 -19.99
CA ARG A 9 -11.50 7.47 -20.78
C ARG A 9 -12.03 8.61 -19.91
N GLY A 10 -12.71 8.25 -18.81
CA GLY A 10 -13.24 9.22 -17.85
C GLY A 10 -12.11 9.95 -17.13
N LEU A 11 -11.04 9.24 -16.77
CA LEU A 11 -9.86 9.85 -16.13
C LEU A 11 -9.15 10.85 -17.05
N ILE A 12 -8.97 10.52 -18.33
CA ILE A 12 -8.37 11.43 -19.31
C ILE A 12 -9.23 12.69 -19.44
N ALA A 13 -10.53 12.54 -19.66
CA ALA A 13 -11.46 13.67 -19.79
C ALA A 13 -11.46 14.57 -18.54
N LEU A 14 -11.50 13.96 -17.34
CA LEU A 14 -11.44 14.67 -16.07
C LEU A 14 -10.12 15.45 -15.91
N SER A 15 -8.99 14.82 -16.23
CA SER A 15 -7.67 15.45 -16.11
C SER A 15 -7.52 16.67 -17.03
N GLN A 16 -8.16 16.65 -18.20
CA GLN A 16 -8.14 17.75 -19.16
C GLN A 16 -9.09 18.89 -18.75
N GLY A 17 -10.26 18.56 -18.21
CA GLY A 17 -11.29 19.54 -17.88
C GLY A 17 -11.11 20.23 -16.52
N CYS A 18 -10.46 19.57 -15.56
CA CYS A 18 -10.41 20.01 -14.16
C CYS A 18 -8.97 20.18 -13.65
N SER A 19 -8.20 21.11 -14.23
CA SER A 19 -6.78 21.35 -13.91
C SER A 19 -6.50 21.78 -12.47
N GLU A 20 -7.49 22.35 -11.79
CA GLU A 20 -7.38 22.85 -10.41
C GLU A 20 -7.64 21.77 -9.34
N LEU A 21 -7.76 20.50 -9.73
CA LEU A 21 -7.98 19.42 -8.77
C LEU A 21 -6.81 19.27 -7.79
N GLU A 22 -7.13 19.34 -6.49
CA GLU A 22 -6.20 19.08 -5.39
C GLU A 22 -6.38 17.70 -4.76
N TYR A 23 -7.58 17.11 -4.89
CA TYR A 23 -7.93 15.81 -4.34
C TYR A 23 -8.67 14.98 -5.39
N MET A 24 -8.20 13.75 -5.64
CA MET A 24 -8.87 12.78 -6.50
C MET A 24 -8.82 11.40 -5.85
N ALA A 25 -10.00 10.81 -5.60
CA ALA A 25 -10.13 9.42 -5.17
C ALA A 25 -11.12 8.70 -6.06
N VAL A 26 -10.69 7.62 -6.71
CA VAL A 26 -11.46 6.93 -7.74
C VAL A 26 -11.38 5.41 -7.60
N TYR A 27 -12.51 4.76 -7.82
CA TYR A 27 -12.61 3.32 -8.07
C TYR A 27 -12.86 3.14 -9.56
N VAL A 28 -11.97 2.44 -10.25
CA VAL A 28 -12.00 2.28 -11.70
C VAL A 28 -12.13 0.82 -12.08
N SER A 29 -12.86 0.53 -13.15
CA SER A 29 -12.95 -0.84 -13.70
C SER A 29 -11.83 -1.14 -14.69
N ASP A 30 -11.27 -0.11 -15.33
CA ASP A 30 -10.19 -0.24 -16.31
C ASP A 30 -9.27 0.99 -16.30
N ILE A 31 -7.99 0.78 -16.58
CA ILE A 31 -6.94 1.79 -16.43
C ILE A 31 -5.83 1.57 -17.47
N THR A 32 -5.12 2.64 -17.83
CA THR A 32 -3.96 2.58 -18.75
C THR A 32 -2.84 3.50 -18.28
N ASN A 33 -1.59 3.21 -18.72
CA ASN A 33 -0.45 4.09 -18.49
C ASN A 33 -0.73 5.51 -19.02
N ALA A 34 -1.31 5.60 -20.23
CA ALA A 34 -1.68 6.88 -20.84
C ALA A 34 -2.61 7.73 -19.95
N SER A 35 -3.59 7.12 -19.27
CA SER A 35 -4.47 7.88 -18.37
C SER A 35 -3.74 8.46 -17.14
N LEU A 36 -2.75 7.74 -16.59
CA LEU A 36 -1.90 8.23 -15.49
C LEU A 36 -0.91 9.31 -15.98
N GLU A 37 -0.38 9.17 -17.19
CA GLU A 37 0.44 10.20 -17.85
C GLU A 37 -0.35 11.50 -18.05
N HIS A 38 -1.62 11.38 -18.46
CA HIS A 38 -2.51 12.53 -18.60
C HIS A 38 -2.76 13.23 -17.26
N ILE A 39 -2.99 12.48 -16.17
CA ILE A 39 -3.09 13.05 -14.83
C ILE A 39 -1.82 13.81 -14.46
N GLY A 40 -0.66 13.17 -14.60
CA GLY A 40 0.65 13.79 -14.34
C GLY A 40 0.89 15.04 -15.19
N THR A 41 0.38 15.07 -16.41
CA THR A 41 0.55 16.20 -17.35
C THR A 41 -0.33 17.40 -16.98
N HIS A 42 -1.58 17.17 -16.57
CA HIS A 42 -2.56 18.26 -16.44
C HIS A 42 -2.86 18.66 -15.00
N LEU A 43 -2.79 17.76 -14.02
CA LEU A 43 -3.23 18.00 -12.64
C LEU A 43 -2.07 18.42 -11.73
N LYS A 44 -1.54 19.64 -11.95
CA LYS A 44 -0.36 20.15 -11.25
C LYS A 44 -0.62 20.58 -9.80
N ASN A 45 -1.87 20.76 -9.41
CA ASN A 45 -2.27 21.15 -8.05
C ASN A 45 -2.58 19.95 -7.14
N LEU A 46 -2.46 18.72 -7.66
CA LEU A 46 -2.87 17.51 -6.96
C LEU A 46 -2.02 17.25 -5.71
N CYS A 47 -2.69 17.21 -4.56
CA CYS A 47 -2.10 17.00 -3.24
C CYS A 47 -2.44 15.61 -2.67
N ASP A 48 -3.57 15.02 -3.07
CA ASP A 48 -4.03 13.70 -2.65
C ASP A 48 -4.58 12.93 -3.86
N PHE A 49 -3.95 11.81 -4.21
CA PHE A 49 -4.38 10.94 -5.29
C PHE A 49 -4.61 9.53 -4.78
N ARG A 50 -5.78 8.96 -5.05
CA ARG A 50 -6.14 7.61 -4.63
C ARG A 50 -6.82 6.88 -5.78
N LEU A 51 -6.29 5.72 -6.14
CA LEU A 51 -6.85 4.87 -7.18
C LEU A 51 -6.98 3.44 -6.68
N VAL A 52 -8.18 2.88 -6.87
CA VAL A 52 -8.46 1.46 -6.67
C VAL A 52 -8.95 0.88 -7.99
N LEU A 53 -8.23 -0.12 -8.51
CA LEU A 53 -8.66 -0.90 -9.66
C LEU A 53 -9.54 -2.07 -9.17
N LEU A 54 -10.79 -2.09 -9.62
CA LEU A 54 -11.75 -3.13 -9.28
C LEU A 54 -11.42 -4.44 -10.02
N ASP A 55 -11.61 -5.57 -9.35
CA ASP A 55 -11.30 -6.91 -9.90
C ASP A 55 -12.47 -7.52 -10.70
N HIS A 56 -13.39 -6.68 -11.19
CA HIS A 56 -14.58 -7.13 -11.94
C HIS A 56 -14.25 -7.50 -13.39
N GLU A 57 -13.29 -6.81 -14.00
CA GLU A 57 -12.92 -7.04 -15.40
C GLU A 57 -11.87 -8.16 -15.49
N GLU A 58 -12.12 -9.17 -16.33
CA GLU A 58 -11.15 -10.25 -16.54
C GLU A 58 -9.85 -9.73 -17.14
N LYS A 59 -9.94 -8.78 -18.07
CA LYS A 59 -8.80 -8.20 -18.78
C LYS A 59 -8.78 -6.68 -18.56
N ILE A 60 -7.61 -6.19 -18.17
CA ILE A 60 -7.32 -4.76 -18.08
C ILE A 60 -6.57 -4.36 -19.33
N THR A 61 -6.88 -3.19 -19.87
CA THR A 61 -6.40 -2.74 -21.17
C THR A 61 -4.86 -2.69 -21.25
N ASP A 62 -4.20 -2.22 -20.20
CA ASP A 62 -2.77 -1.92 -20.22
C ASP A 62 -2.14 -2.13 -18.83
N LEU A 63 -1.63 -3.33 -18.59
CA LEU A 63 -0.80 -3.70 -17.44
C LEU A 63 0.54 -4.28 -17.93
N PRO A 64 1.66 -4.03 -17.23
CA PRO A 64 1.80 -3.29 -15.97
C PRO A 64 1.79 -1.75 -16.13
N LEU A 65 1.52 -1.02 -15.04
CA LEU A 65 1.32 0.45 -15.02
C LEU A 65 2.59 1.28 -14.70
N ASP A 66 3.77 0.69 -14.81
CA ASP A 66 5.02 1.27 -14.29
C ASP A 66 5.32 2.67 -14.85
N ASN A 67 5.16 2.85 -16.17
CA ASN A 67 5.48 4.12 -16.84
C ASN A 67 4.45 5.23 -16.54
N GLY A 68 3.18 4.85 -16.43
CA GLY A 68 2.09 5.74 -16.07
C GLY A 68 2.24 6.25 -14.63
N VAL A 69 2.54 5.34 -13.69
CA VAL A 69 2.84 5.71 -12.29
C VAL A 69 4.05 6.65 -12.22
N ARG A 70 5.12 6.33 -12.96
CA ARG A 70 6.29 7.21 -13.06
C ARG A 70 5.93 8.60 -13.56
N ALA A 71 5.15 8.70 -14.64
CA ALA A 71 4.76 9.99 -15.22
C ALA A 71 3.86 10.79 -14.28
N LEU A 72 2.90 10.14 -13.62
CA LEU A 72 2.02 10.76 -12.63
C LEU A 72 2.83 11.38 -11.50
N LEU A 73 3.71 10.60 -10.86
CA LEU A 73 4.48 11.05 -9.70
C LEU A 73 5.50 12.14 -10.05
N ARG A 74 6.10 12.08 -11.24
CA ARG A 74 6.95 13.18 -11.75
C ARG A 74 6.16 14.44 -12.09
N GLY A 75 4.91 14.30 -12.48
CA GLY A 75 4.06 15.38 -12.92
C GLY A 75 3.35 16.14 -11.80
N CYS A 76 2.97 15.43 -10.72
CA CYS A 76 2.24 15.93 -9.57
C CYS A 76 3.17 16.11 -8.34
N ASP A 77 4.09 17.07 -8.41
CA ASP A 77 5.11 17.33 -7.39
C ASP A 77 4.57 17.83 -6.02
N LYS A 78 3.33 18.33 -6.00
CA LYS A 78 2.62 18.74 -4.78
C LYS A 78 2.03 17.59 -3.98
N LEU A 79 2.05 16.35 -4.49
CA LEU A 79 1.47 15.20 -3.80
C LEU A 79 2.04 15.04 -2.38
N ARG A 80 1.12 14.85 -1.43
CA ARG A 80 1.39 14.55 -0.01
C ARG A 80 0.77 13.22 0.42
N ARG A 81 -0.23 12.75 -0.31
CA ARG A 81 -0.99 11.53 -0.04
C ARG A 81 -1.18 10.75 -1.33
N PHE A 82 -0.85 9.47 -1.32
CA PHE A 82 -0.90 8.63 -2.51
C PHE A 82 -1.43 7.25 -2.18
N ALA A 83 -2.49 6.80 -2.84
CA ALA A 83 -2.98 5.44 -2.73
C ALA A 83 -3.09 4.79 -4.11
N LEU A 84 -2.54 3.58 -4.21
CA LEU A 84 -2.58 2.78 -5.43
C LEU A 84 -2.88 1.34 -5.05
N TYR A 85 -4.11 0.91 -5.30
CA TYR A 85 -4.59 -0.43 -5.05
C TYR A 85 -4.93 -1.09 -6.38
N LEU A 86 -4.11 -2.07 -6.77
CA LEU A 86 -4.23 -2.74 -8.05
C LEU A 86 -4.68 -4.19 -7.86
N ARG A 87 -4.55 -4.97 -8.94
CA ARG A 87 -4.58 -6.43 -8.92
C ARG A 87 -3.16 -6.97 -9.15
N ARG A 88 -2.95 -8.27 -8.93
CA ARG A 88 -1.66 -8.93 -9.19
C ARG A 88 -1.19 -8.67 -10.63
N GLY A 89 0.10 -8.41 -10.81
CA GLY A 89 0.67 -8.02 -12.12
C GLY A 89 0.37 -6.57 -12.53
N GLY A 90 -0.27 -5.77 -11.66
CA GLY A 90 -0.60 -4.38 -11.95
C GLY A 90 0.60 -3.43 -11.93
N LEU A 91 1.63 -3.75 -11.15
CA LEU A 91 2.85 -2.96 -11.00
C LEU A 91 4.04 -3.89 -10.73
N THR A 92 5.13 -3.74 -11.48
CA THR A 92 6.34 -4.55 -11.28
C THR A 92 7.20 -3.99 -10.15
N ASP A 93 8.28 -4.70 -9.82
CA ASP A 93 9.31 -4.18 -8.91
C ASP A 93 9.94 -2.87 -9.41
N VAL A 94 10.06 -2.67 -10.73
CA VAL A 94 10.56 -1.43 -11.33
C VAL A 94 9.58 -0.29 -11.09
N GLY A 95 8.28 -0.53 -11.31
CA GLY A 95 7.23 0.44 -11.03
C GLY A 95 7.15 0.81 -9.55
N LEU A 96 7.32 -0.16 -8.66
CA LEU A 96 7.38 0.07 -7.21
C LEU A 96 8.61 0.92 -6.82
N GLY A 97 9.77 0.65 -7.42
CA GLY A 97 10.96 1.49 -7.28
C GLY A 97 10.73 2.94 -7.74
N TYR A 98 9.98 3.16 -8.82
CA TYR A 98 9.58 4.50 -9.27
C TYR A 98 8.69 5.22 -8.25
N ILE A 99 7.80 4.53 -7.54
CA ILE A 99 7.04 5.13 -6.43
C ILE A 99 7.99 5.66 -5.38
N GLY A 100 8.99 4.86 -4.99
CA GLY A 100 10.06 5.27 -4.10
C GLY A 100 10.73 6.55 -4.61
N GLN A 101 11.30 6.49 -5.81
CA GLN A 101 12.14 7.54 -6.37
C GLN A 101 11.44 8.88 -6.61
N TYR A 102 10.16 8.87 -7.02
CA TYR A 102 9.45 10.06 -7.50
C TYR A 102 8.39 10.59 -6.53
N SER A 103 8.41 10.15 -5.26
CA SER A 103 7.46 10.60 -4.22
C SER A 103 8.12 11.35 -3.05
N PRO A 104 9.04 12.32 -3.27
CA PRO A 104 9.85 12.90 -2.20
C PRO A 104 9.04 13.64 -1.12
N ASN A 105 7.85 14.12 -1.47
CA ASN A 105 6.99 14.91 -0.59
C ASN A 105 5.84 14.11 0.05
N VAL A 106 5.63 12.86 -0.35
CA VAL A 106 4.50 12.05 0.10
C VAL A 106 4.73 11.62 1.56
N ARG A 107 3.71 11.84 2.40
CA ARG A 107 3.73 11.52 3.84
C ARG A 107 2.86 10.33 4.20
N TRP A 108 1.87 10.01 3.39
CA TRP A 108 1.02 8.83 3.57
C TRP A 108 0.89 8.06 2.26
N MET A 109 1.09 6.75 2.34
CA MET A 109 0.85 5.83 1.25
C MET A 109 -0.04 4.66 1.64
N LEU A 110 -0.96 4.28 0.74
CA LEU A 110 -1.68 3.02 0.77
C LEU A 110 -1.42 2.24 -0.52
N LEU A 111 -0.73 1.10 -0.44
CA LEU A 111 -0.33 0.31 -1.59
C LEU A 111 -0.97 -1.09 -1.56
N GLY A 112 -1.66 -1.48 -2.62
CA GLY A 112 -2.35 -2.76 -2.72
C GLY A 112 -1.91 -3.55 -3.94
N TYR A 113 -1.52 -4.82 -3.75
CA TYR A 113 -1.08 -5.73 -4.83
C TYR A 113 0.00 -5.13 -5.76
N VAL A 114 0.97 -4.42 -5.18
CA VAL A 114 2.10 -3.83 -5.93
C VAL A 114 3.35 -4.68 -5.78
N GLY A 115 4.22 -4.64 -6.79
CA GLY A 115 5.49 -5.35 -6.78
C GLY A 115 5.34 -6.86 -6.96
N GLU A 116 6.48 -7.51 -7.12
CA GLU A 116 6.60 -8.93 -7.48
C GLU A 116 7.54 -9.65 -6.51
N SER A 117 8.49 -8.94 -5.88
CA SER A 117 9.44 -9.53 -4.94
C SER A 117 9.95 -8.55 -3.88
N ASP A 118 10.66 -9.07 -2.89
CA ASP A 118 11.38 -8.29 -1.89
C ASP A 118 12.28 -7.20 -2.51
N ALA A 119 12.85 -7.43 -3.70
CA ALA A 119 13.72 -6.46 -4.35
C ALA A 119 12.99 -5.14 -4.67
N GLY A 120 11.74 -5.20 -5.17
CA GLY A 120 10.94 -4.01 -5.44
C GLY A 120 10.63 -3.21 -4.18
N LEU A 121 10.29 -3.88 -3.08
CA LEU A 121 10.04 -3.24 -1.79
C LEU A 121 11.30 -2.55 -1.25
N LEU A 122 12.46 -3.19 -1.37
CA LEU A 122 13.73 -2.63 -0.90
C LEU A 122 14.18 -1.44 -1.77
N GLU A 123 13.96 -1.46 -3.08
CA GLU A 123 14.20 -0.28 -3.93
C GLU A 123 13.24 0.87 -3.59
N PHE A 124 11.96 0.57 -3.36
CA PHE A 124 10.98 1.57 -2.90
C PHE A 124 11.42 2.27 -1.61
N ALA A 125 11.90 1.50 -0.63
CA ALA A 125 12.25 2.00 0.69
C ALA A 125 13.42 3.01 0.67
N LYS A 126 14.30 2.96 -0.34
CA LYS A 126 15.41 3.91 -0.52
C LYS A 126 14.95 5.32 -0.91
N GLY A 127 13.78 5.46 -1.53
CA GLY A 127 13.40 6.68 -2.24
C GLY A 127 12.41 7.61 -1.52
N CYS A 128 11.83 7.20 -0.39
CA CYS A 128 10.70 7.88 0.27
C CYS A 128 11.10 8.66 1.55
N PRO A 129 11.79 9.82 1.45
CA PRO A 129 12.36 10.53 2.61
C PRO A 129 11.33 11.16 3.54
N SER A 130 10.11 11.44 3.05
CA SER A 130 9.05 12.11 3.83
C SER A 130 7.95 11.18 4.31
N LEU A 131 8.02 9.88 4.01
CA LEU A 131 6.93 8.95 4.27
C LEU A 131 6.79 8.68 5.77
N GLN A 132 5.64 9.04 6.34
CA GLN A 132 5.35 8.92 7.78
C GLN A 132 4.40 7.76 8.08
N LYS A 133 3.48 7.47 7.17
CA LYS A 133 2.47 6.42 7.33
C LYS A 133 2.41 5.55 6.08
N LEU A 134 2.73 4.26 6.22
CA LEU A 134 2.66 3.27 5.15
C LEU A 134 1.62 2.22 5.49
N GLU A 135 0.68 2.00 4.57
CA GLU A 135 -0.33 0.96 4.63
C GLU A 135 -0.18 0.06 3.41
N MET A 136 -0.04 -1.25 3.61
CA MET A 136 0.14 -2.22 2.51
C MET A 136 -0.84 -3.38 2.64
N ARG A 137 -1.44 -3.80 1.52
CA ARG A 137 -2.39 -4.93 1.51
C ARG A 137 -2.18 -5.86 0.33
N GLY A 138 -2.36 -7.16 0.55
CA GLY A 138 -2.36 -8.17 -0.51
C GLY A 138 -0.99 -8.35 -1.16
N CYS A 139 0.08 -7.96 -0.49
CA CYS A 139 1.45 -8.04 -0.98
C CYS A 139 2.13 -9.31 -0.44
N LEU A 140 1.59 -10.48 -0.82
CA LEU A 140 2.00 -11.79 -0.30
C LEU A 140 3.45 -12.18 -0.64
N PHE A 141 4.04 -11.51 -1.62
CA PHE A 141 5.42 -11.76 -2.06
C PHE A 141 6.46 -11.11 -1.14
N PHE A 142 6.07 -10.16 -0.30
CA PHE A 142 7.00 -9.47 0.60
C PHE A 142 7.18 -10.27 1.89
N SER A 143 8.41 -10.71 2.13
CA SER A 143 8.77 -11.41 3.35
C SER A 143 8.73 -10.49 4.57
N GLU A 144 8.50 -11.07 5.76
CA GLU A 144 8.65 -10.36 7.04
C GLU A 144 10.01 -9.63 7.14
N ARG A 145 11.08 -10.28 6.70
CA ARG A 145 12.43 -9.72 6.75
C ARG A 145 12.55 -8.50 5.85
N ALA A 146 12.05 -8.55 4.62
CA ALA A 146 12.10 -7.42 3.71
C ALA A 146 11.24 -6.24 4.20
N LEU A 147 10.06 -6.52 4.76
CA LEU A 147 9.22 -5.51 5.42
C LEU A 147 9.96 -4.83 6.58
N ALA A 148 10.62 -5.61 7.43
CA ALA A 148 11.38 -5.06 8.54
C ALA A 148 12.57 -4.21 8.06
N VAL A 149 13.34 -4.67 7.06
CA VAL A 149 14.44 -3.90 6.48
C VAL A 149 13.94 -2.64 5.78
N ALA A 150 12.84 -2.69 5.04
CA ALA A 150 12.24 -1.51 4.44
C ALA A 150 11.82 -0.48 5.52
N ALA A 151 11.23 -0.95 6.63
CA ALA A 151 10.83 -0.10 7.74
C ALA A 151 12.00 0.56 8.49
N THR A 152 13.23 0.04 8.38
CA THR A 152 14.44 0.71 8.92
C THR A 152 15.06 1.69 7.93
N GLN A 153 14.89 1.47 6.61
CA GLN A 153 15.34 2.40 5.57
C GLN A 153 14.44 3.63 5.43
N LEU A 154 13.15 3.49 5.68
CA LEU A 154 12.17 4.60 5.67
C LEU A 154 12.33 5.49 6.91
N THR A 155 13.30 6.41 6.87
CA THR A 155 13.75 7.20 8.03
C THR A 155 12.68 8.11 8.65
N SER A 156 11.67 8.54 7.89
CA SER A 156 10.56 9.35 8.39
C SER A 156 9.37 8.53 8.91
N LEU A 157 9.41 7.20 8.78
CA LEU A 157 8.26 6.34 9.07
C LEU A 157 7.93 6.32 10.55
N ARG A 158 6.65 6.53 10.87
CA ARG A 158 6.12 6.54 12.24
C ARG A 158 4.96 5.58 12.45
N TYR A 159 4.38 5.09 11.35
CA TYR A 159 3.28 4.14 11.36
C TYR A 159 3.40 3.22 10.16
N LEU A 160 3.31 1.92 10.40
CA LEU A 160 3.28 0.86 9.41
C LEU A 160 2.08 -0.03 9.69
N TRP A 161 1.27 -0.30 8.68
CA TRP A 161 0.27 -1.37 8.71
C TRP A 161 0.39 -2.23 7.46
N VAL A 162 0.41 -3.54 7.65
CA VAL A 162 0.53 -4.51 6.56
C VAL A 162 -0.49 -5.62 6.76
N GLN A 163 -1.24 -5.98 5.73
CA GLN A 163 -2.13 -7.15 5.73
C GLN A 163 -1.80 -8.07 4.55
N GLY A 164 -1.58 -9.36 4.83
CA GLY A 164 -1.28 -10.36 3.81
C GLY A 164 0.10 -10.18 3.23
N TYR A 165 1.09 -10.69 3.97
CA TYR A 165 2.52 -10.70 3.65
C TYR A 165 3.05 -12.16 3.70
N GLY A 166 4.28 -12.38 3.22
CA GLY A 166 4.97 -13.65 3.29
C GLY A 166 5.42 -13.96 4.72
N VAL A 167 4.60 -14.74 5.44
CA VAL A 167 4.85 -15.13 6.84
C VAL A 167 6.09 -16.02 6.94
N SER A 168 6.99 -15.70 7.88
CA SER A 168 8.18 -16.52 8.17
C SER A 168 7.82 -17.64 9.15
N PRO A 169 8.37 -18.85 9.00
CA PRO A 169 8.19 -19.92 9.99
C PRO A 169 8.70 -19.56 11.39
N SER A 170 9.66 -18.62 11.48
CA SER A 170 10.31 -18.27 12.74
C SER A 170 9.58 -17.19 13.53
N GLY A 171 8.79 -16.33 12.88
CA GLY A 171 8.18 -15.12 13.46
C GLY A 171 9.18 -14.09 14.01
N ARG A 172 10.50 -14.33 13.86
CA ARG A 172 11.57 -13.49 14.40
C ARG A 172 12.11 -12.48 13.39
N ASP A 173 11.78 -12.63 12.12
CA ASP A 173 12.29 -11.75 11.05
C ASP A 173 11.83 -10.29 11.23
N LEU A 174 10.67 -10.08 11.85
CA LEU A 174 10.16 -8.75 12.21
C LEU A 174 10.99 -8.05 13.31
N LEU A 175 11.79 -8.79 14.09
CA LEU A 175 12.67 -8.19 15.10
C LEU A 175 13.79 -7.34 14.47
N VAL A 176 14.06 -7.49 13.17
CA VAL A 176 15.03 -6.65 12.44
C VAL A 176 14.68 -5.17 12.49
N MET A 177 13.40 -4.82 12.65
CA MET A 177 12.96 -3.42 12.79
C MET A 177 12.77 -2.96 14.24
N ALA A 178 13.10 -3.80 15.23
CA ALA A 178 13.03 -3.44 16.64
C ALA A 178 13.99 -2.29 16.96
N ARG A 179 13.46 -1.26 17.64
CA ARG A 179 14.21 -0.06 18.04
C ARG A 179 13.46 0.67 19.17
N PRO A 180 14.13 1.55 19.94
CA PRO A 180 13.46 2.28 21.01
C PRO A 180 12.20 2.99 20.55
N PHE A 181 11.16 2.93 21.38
CA PHE A 181 9.83 3.53 21.13
C PHE A 181 9.05 2.93 19.96
N TRP A 182 9.55 1.92 19.24
CA TRP A 182 8.87 1.29 18.11
C TRP A 182 8.11 0.04 18.57
N ASN A 183 6.80 0.18 18.73
CA ASN A 183 5.91 -0.92 19.07
C ASN A 183 5.57 -1.72 17.81
N ILE A 184 5.48 -3.05 17.94
CA ILE A 184 5.05 -3.96 16.88
C ILE A 184 3.95 -4.86 17.45
N GLU A 185 2.82 -4.92 16.78
CA GLU A 185 1.63 -5.68 17.13
C GLU A 185 1.26 -6.60 15.96
N LEU A 186 1.01 -7.86 16.27
CA LEU A 186 0.59 -8.87 15.31
C LEU A 186 -0.88 -9.19 15.52
N ILE A 187 -1.65 -9.20 14.43
CA ILE A 187 -3.05 -9.61 14.41
C ILE A 187 -3.10 -10.91 13.60
N PRO A 188 -3.23 -12.10 14.22
CA PRO A 188 -3.17 -13.37 13.51
C PRO A 188 -4.27 -13.50 12.44
N SER A 189 -4.05 -14.39 11.47
CA SER A 189 -5.09 -14.70 10.49
C SER A 189 -6.29 -15.34 11.18
N ARG A 190 -7.48 -15.04 10.67
CA ARG A 190 -8.74 -15.57 11.20
C ARG A 190 -9.67 -15.99 10.08
N LYS A 191 -10.42 -17.06 10.33
CA LYS A 191 -11.49 -17.52 9.44
C LYS A 191 -12.80 -17.01 9.98
N VAL A 192 -13.50 -16.19 9.19
CA VAL A 192 -14.79 -15.63 9.57
C VAL A 192 -15.86 -16.30 8.73
N ALA A 193 -16.79 -16.99 9.38
CA ALA A 193 -18.00 -17.47 8.73
C ALA A 193 -18.93 -16.27 8.44
N THR A 194 -19.18 -15.99 7.18
CA THR A 194 -20.19 -15.00 6.76
C THR A 194 -21.46 -15.73 6.36
N ASN A 195 -22.52 -15.50 7.13
CA ASN A 195 -23.86 -16.01 6.82
C ASN A 195 -24.55 -15.04 5.86
N THR A 196 -24.09 -14.98 4.61
CA THR A 196 -24.76 -14.20 3.57
C THR A 196 -26.01 -14.90 3.04
N ASN A 197 -26.06 -16.23 3.13
CA ASN A 197 -27.23 -17.06 2.81
C ASN A 197 -27.50 -18.09 3.94
N PRO A 198 -28.76 -18.42 4.25
CA PRO A 198 -29.11 -19.42 5.28
C PRO A 198 -28.57 -20.84 4.98
N ASP A 199 -28.36 -21.18 3.71
CA ASP A 199 -27.95 -22.52 3.27
C ASP A 199 -26.44 -22.63 2.93
N GLU A 200 -25.67 -21.53 2.98
CA GLU A 200 -24.23 -21.54 2.69
C GLU A 200 -23.44 -20.71 3.70
N THR A 201 -22.59 -21.39 4.47
CA THR A 201 -21.58 -20.75 5.31
C THR A 201 -20.32 -20.51 4.47
N VAL A 202 -20.14 -19.28 3.98
CA VAL A 202 -18.88 -18.91 3.31
C VAL A 202 -17.85 -18.57 4.37
N VAL A 203 -16.74 -19.30 4.40
CA VAL A 203 -15.62 -19.00 5.30
C VAL A 203 -14.65 -18.06 4.60
N VAL A 204 -14.62 -16.81 5.03
CA VAL A 204 -13.69 -15.80 4.51
C VAL A 204 -12.44 -15.80 5.37
N GLU A 205 -11.31 -16.18 4.77
CA GLU A 205 -10.00 -16.08 5.41
C GLU A 205 -9.51 -14.63 5.40
N HIS A 206 -9.27 -14.09 6.59
CA HIS A 206 -8.64 -12.80 6.79
C HIS A 206 -7.15 -13.04 7.09
N PRO A 207 -6.23 -12.58 6.23
CA PRO A 207 -4.78 -12.75 6.45
C PRO A 207 -4.30 -12.04 7.73
N ALA A 208 -3.14 -12.44 8.22
CA ALA A 208 -2.49 -11.80 9.36
C ALA A 208 -2.12 -10.34 9.06
N HIS A 209 -2.11 -9.51 10.10
CA HIS A 209 -1.70 -8.10 10.04
C HIS A 209 -0.45 -7.86 10.89
N ILE A 210 0.37 -6.92 10.44
CA ILE A 210 1.38 -6.24 11.24
C ILE A 210 0.90 -4.80 11.45
N LEU A 211 0.95 -4.32 12.67
CA LEU A 211 0.80 -2.91 13.02
C LEU A 211 2.06 -2.49 13.79
N ALA A 212 2.74 -1.45 13.33
CA ALA A 212 3.90 -0.91 14.05
C ALA A 212 3.87 0.61 14.08
N TYR A 213 4.28 1.19 15.20
CA TYR A 213 4.19 2.64 15.41
C TYR A 213 5.15 3.13 16.49
N TYR A 214 5.56 4.40 16.38
CA TYR A 214 6.29 5.06 17.46
C TYR A 214 5.37 5.47 18.61
N SER A 215 5.77 5.19 19.86
CA SER A 215 5.08 5.58 21.09
C SER A 215 6.08 5.89 22.20
N LEU A 216 5.93 7.06 22.83
CA LEU A 216 6.66 7.39 24.07
C LEU A 216 6.08 6.70 25.31
N ALA A 217 4.86 6.15 25.21
CA ALA A 217 4.21 5.46 26.32
C ALA A 217 4.63 3.98 26.43
N GLY A 218 5.49 3.50 25.53
CA GLY A 218 5.75 2.07 25.40
C GLY A 218 4.56 1.31 24.81
N GLN A 219 4.51 0.00 25.06
CA GLN A 219 3.41 -0.86 24.66
C GLN A 219 2.14 -0.53 25.45
N ARG A 220 0.98 -0.65 24.79
CA ARG A 220 -0.33 -0.51 25.44
C ARG A 220 -0.59 -1.68 26.41
N SER A 221 -1.53 -1.53 27.33
CA SER A 221 -1.86 -2.55 28.35
C SER A 221 -3.21 -3.25 28.11
N ASP A 222 -3.97 -2.78 27.14
CA ASP A 222 -5.35 -3.17 26.84
C ASP A 222 -5.45 -3.95 25.52
N PHE A 223 -4.51 -4.87 25.28
CA PHE A 223 -4.58 -5.76 24.13
C PHE A 223 -5.80 -6.69 24.24
N PRO A 224 -6.62 -6.81 23.18
CA PRO A 224 -7.57 -7.92 23.10
C PRO A 224 -6.80 -9.25 22.88
N ASP A 225 -7.42 -10.38 23.23
CA ASP A 225 -6.81 -11.73 23.09
C ASP A 225 -6.39 -12.07 21.64
N THR A 226 -6.90 -11.33 20.66
CA THR A 226 -6.60 -11.50 19.24
C THR A 226 -5.39 -10.68 18.77
N VAL A 227 -4.71 -9.95 19.64
CA VAL A 227 -3.54 -9.13 19.29
C VAL A 227 -2.35 -9.58 20.11
N VAL A 228 -1.26 -9.90 19.43
CA VAL A 228 0.00 -10.36 20.04
C VAL A 228 1.04 -9.25 19.92
N PRO A 229 1.40 -8.55 21.01
CA PRO A 229 2.53 -7.63 20.97
C PRO A 229 3.84 -8.39 20.80
N LEU A 230 4.72 -7.87 19.93
CA LEU A 230 6.07 -8.39 19.80
C LEU A 230 6.96 -7.70 20.85
N ASP A 231 7.41 -8.46 21.84
CA ASP A 231 8.29 -7.96 22.88
C ASP A 231 9.72 -7.76 22.33
N THR A 232 10.19 -6.52 22.35
CA THR A 232 11.55 -6.14 21.94
C THR A 232 12.52 -6.06 23.12
N ALA A 233 12.02 -6.14 24.37
CA ALA A 233 12.81 -5.99 25.60
C ALA A 233 13.51 -7.28 26.04
N THR A 234 13.00 -8.46 25.67
CA THR A 234 13.66 -9.77 25.93
C THR A 234 14.99 -9.99 25.19
N MET A 235 15.50 -8.98 24.48
CA MET A 235 16.71 -9.04 23.65
C MET A 235 17.77 -8.00 24.06
N LEU A 236 17.59 -7.31 25.18
CA LEU A 236 18.60 -6.41 25.77
C LEU A 236 19.46 -7.09 26.86
N ASP A 237 19.26 -8.39 27.10
CA ASP A 237 20.06 -9.22 28.01
C ASP A 237 20.95 -10.21 27.27
#